data_AF-A0A257RWY3-F1
#
_entry.id   AF-A0A257RWY3-F1
#
_cell.length_a   1.000
_cell.length_b   1.000
_cell.length_c   1.000
_cell.angle_alpha   90.00
_cell.angle_beta   90.00
_cell.angle_gamma   90.00
#
_symmetry.space_group_name_H-M   'P 1'
#
loop_
_entity.id
_entity.type
_entity.pdbx_description
1 polymer ?
#
loop_
_entity_poly.entity_id
_entity_poly.type
_entity_poly.pdbx_seq_one_letter_code
_entity_poly.pdbx_strand_id
1 'polypeptide(L)'
;MPNTRVLLIAAALGAAPALAAAQRAEPAGPTIVALPATRLPLKHTPRPTTAAITAADLMTRLYIFSDDSMQGREAGTIGNFKGTTYIANELKKIGLVPAGDDGTYFRASVSADIPLCSYVRVSGIH
;
A
#
# COMPACT_ATOMS: atom_id res chain seq x y z
N MET A 1 -6.36 -46.07 -55.83
CA MET A 1 -5.06 -46.21 -55.13
C MET A 1 -5.24 -45.71 -53.70
N PRO A 2 -4.70 -46.42 -52.71
CA PRO A 2 -5.16 -46.46 -51.31
C PRO A 2 -4.59 -45.26 -50.51
N ASN A 3 -4.93 -45.02 -49.25
CA ASN A 3 -4.20 -45.54 -48.06
C ASN A 3 -5.08 -45.26 -46.83
N THR A 4 -5.81 -46.21 -46.24
CA THR A 4 -5.31 -47.29 -45.37
C THR A 4 -4.27 -46.79 -44.37
N ARG A 5 -4.69 -46.60 -43.10
CA ARG A 5 -3.98 -47.05 -41.88
C ARG A 5 -4.67 -46.54 -40.62
N VAL A 6 -5.85 -47.09 -40.37
CA VAL A 6 -6.32 -47.31 -38.99
C VAL A 6 -5.43 -48.41 -38.41
N LEU A 7 -4.59 -48.07 -37.44
CA LEU A 7 -3.85 -49.00 -36.60
C LEU A 7 -3.82 -48.36 -35.20
N LEU A 8 -4.75 -48.75 -34.32
CA LEU A 8 -4.44 -49.58 -33.15
C LEU A 8 -3.22 -49.09 -32.36
N ILE A 9 -3.45 -48.46 -31.20
CA ILE A 9 -2.79 -48.89 -29.96
C ILE A 9 -3.79 -48.73 -28.81
N ALA A 10 -4.35 -49.86 -28.39
CA ALA A 10 -4.79 -50.05 -27.02
C ALA A 10 -3.53 -50.23 -26.16
N ALA A 11 -3.41 -49.49 -25.06
CA ALA A 11 -2.41 -49.77 -24.04
C ALA A 11 -3.00 -49.51 -22.65
N ALA A 12 -3.45 -50.61 -22.05
CA ALA A 12 -3.36 -50.94 -20.63
C ALA A 12 -3.76 -49.85 -19.62
N LEU A 13 -5.04 -49.87 -19.25
CA LEU A 13 -5.50 -49.40 -17.95
C LEU A 13 -4.98 -50.39 -16.88
N GLY A 14 -3.85 -50.08 -16.24
CA GLY A 14 -3.21 -50.97 -15.27
C GLY A 14 -2.29 -50.25 -14.29
N ALA A 15 -2.85 -49.95 -13.11
CA ALA A 15 -2.19 -49.75 -11.81
C ALA A 15 -1.01 -48.75 -11.71
N ALA A 16 -1.30 -47.59 -11.13
CA ALA A 16 -0.34 -46.87 -10.29
C ALA A 16 -1.06 -46.29 -9.06
N PRO A 17 -1.10 -46.99 -7.92
CA PRO A 17 -1.49 -46.38 -6.65
C PRO A 17 -0.29 -45.59 -6.11
N ALA A 18 0.22 -44.65 -6.89
CA ALA A 18 1.35 -43.80 -6.50
C ALA A 18 0.93 -42.32 -6.40
N LEU A 19 -0.26 -41.97 -6.89
CA LEU A 19 -0.75 -40.58 -6.86
C LEU A 19 -1.21 -40.12 -5.46
N ALA A 20 -1.40 -41.05 -4.51
CA ALA A 20 -1.82 -40.71 -3.15
C ALA A 20 -0.67 -40.24 -2.23
N ALA A 21 0.59 -40.45 -2.60
CA ALA A 21 1.74 -40.08 -1.76
C ALA A 21 2.20 -38.61 -1.96
N ALA A 22 1.89 -38.00 -3.10
CA ALA A 22 2.29 -36.62 -3.41
C ALA A 22 1.51 -35.56 -2.61
N GLN A 23 0.35 -35.92 -2.04
CA GLN A 23 -0.50 -35.02 -1.28
C GLN A 23 -0.06 -34.82 0.19
N ARG A 24 0.99 -35.50 0.65
CA ARG A 24 1.57 -35.31 1.99
C ARG A 24 2.74 -34.32 2.02
N ALA A 25 2.83 -33.42 1.06
CA ALA A 25 3.63 -32.21 1.27
C ALA A 25 2.94 -31.38 2.37
N GLU A 26 3.32 -31.62 3.63
CA GLU A 26 2.98 -30.73 4.73
C GLU A 26 3.50 -29.34 4.34
N PRO A 27 2.64 -28.31 4.24
CA PRO A 27 3.14 -26.96 4.09
C PRO A 27 3.97 -26.67 5.35
N ALA A 28 5.26 -26.36 5.15
CA ALA A 28 6.11 -25.87 6.22
C ALA A 28 5.32 -24.79 6.97
N GLY A 29 5.06 -25.02 8.26
CA GLY A 29 4.27 -24.11 9.08
C GLY A 29 4.83 -22.69 8.98
N PRO A 30 4.01 -21.66 9.26
CA PRO A 30 4.46 -20.28 9.17
C PRO A 30 5.72 -20.12 10.02
N THR A 31 6.84 -19.76 9.37
CA THR A 31 8.05 -19.36 10.08
C THR A 31 7.70 -18.08 10.84
N ILE A 32 7.51 -18.18 12.15
CA ILE A 32 7.31 -17.02 13.01
C ILE A 32 8.67 -16.31 13.10
N VAL A 33 8.84 -15.24 12.32
CA VAL A 33 9.98 -14.34 12.49
C VAL A 33 9.74 -13.58 13.79
N ALA A 34 10.56 -13.83 14.81
CA ALA A 34 10.51 -13.08 16.06
C ALA A 34 10.74 -11.60 15.75
N LEU A 35 9.79 -10.74 16.17
CA LEU A 35 9.96 -9.30 16.06
C LEU A 35 11.21 -8.89 16.85
N PRO A 36 12.13 -8.09 16.27
CA PRO A 36 13.25 -7.57 17.04
C PRO A 36 12.71 -6.77 18.23
N ALA A 37 13.15 -7.10 19.43
CA ALA A 37 12.68 -6.52 20.70
C ALA A 37 13.14 -5.07 20.94
N THR A 38 13.46 -4.32 19.89
CA THR A 38 13.94 -2.95 19.98
C THR A 38 12.76 -2.00 19.99
N ARG A 39 12.45 -1.40 21.14
CA ARG A 39 11.49 -0.29 21.20
C ARG A 39 12.07 0.91 20.46
N LEU A 40 11.34 1.43 19.48
CA LEU A 40 11.68 2.67 18.79
C LEU A 40 11.42 3.88 19.71
N PRO A 41 12.13 5.01 19.52
CA PRO A 41 11.95 6.20 20.35
C PRO A 41 10.55 6.82 20.16
N LEU A 42 10.05 7.59 21.13
CA LEU A 42 8.74 8.24 20.98
C LEU A 42 8.76 9.40 19.97
N LYS A 43 9.87 10.13 19.91
CA LYS A 43 10.10 11.23 18.96
C LYS A 43 11.39 10.97 18.18
N HIS A 44 11.45 11.50 16.96
CA HIS A 44 12.59 11.36 16.06
C HIS A 44 12.84 12.71 15.39
N THR A 45 14.08 13.19 15.50
CA THR A 45 14.50 14.42 14.83
C THR A 45 14.67 14.15 13.33
N PRO A 46 13.99 14.90 12.44
CA PRO A 46 14.11 14.70 11.00
C PRO A 46 15.55 14.71 10.50
N ARG A 47 15.87 13.78 9.61
CA ARG A 47 17.18 13.68 8.95
C ARG A 47 17.00 13.65 7.43
N PRO A 48 18.00 14.03 6.63
CA PRO A 48 17.95 13.86 5.18
C PRO A 48 17.70 12.39 4.82
N THR A 49 16.84 12.15 3.82
CA THR A 49 16.56 10.79 3.32
C THR A 49 17.19 10.54 1.97
N THR A 50 17.41 9.28 1.64
CA THR A 50 17.98 8.86 0.35
C THR A 50 16.92 8.26 -0.57
N ALA A 51 17.32 7.90 -1.80
CA ALA A 51 16.47 7.17 -2.72
C ALA A 51 16.30 5.69 -2.34
N ALA A 52 17.24 5.13 -1.58
CA ALA A 52 17.14 3.76 -1.10
C ALA A 52 16.07 3.65 0.00
N ILE A 53 15.35 2.53 0.05
CA ILE A 53 14.36 2.28 1.10
C ILE A 53 15.09 1.70 2.31
N THR A 54 15.58 2.58 3.18
CA THR A 54 16.27 2.19 4.43
C THR A 54 15.35 2.34 5.64
N ALA A 55 15.62 1.59 6.71
CA ALA A 55 14.88 1.73 7.97
C ALA A 55 14.99 3.15 8.55
N ALA A 56 16.16 3.80 8.44
CA ALA A 56 16.37 5.16 8.91
C ALA A 56 15.53 6.20 8.14
N ASP A 57 15.40 6.02 6.82
CA ASP A 57 14.59 6.88 5.97
C ASP A 57 13.09 6.71 6.27
N LEU A 58 12.64 5.46 6.45
CA LEU A 58 11.27 5.17 6.86
C LEU A 58 10.95 5.77 8.23
N MET A 59 11.85 5.67 9.20
CA MET A 59 11.68 6.32 10.50
C MET A 59 11.48 7.83 10.33
N THR A 60 12.34 8.50 9.56
CA THR A 60 12.19 9.94 9.32
C THR A 60 10.81 10.28 8.77
N ARG A 61 10.38 9.61 7.71
CA ARG A 61 9.12 9.93 7.02
C ARG A 61 7.90 9.57 7.87
N LEU A 62 7.93 8.43 8.56
CA LEU A 62 6.82 7.96 9.38
C LEU A 62 6.58 8.83 10.62
N TYR A 63 7.66 9.26 11.28
CA TYR A 63 7.56 10.11 12.45
C TYR A 63 7.02 11.50 12.09
N ILE A 64 7.48 12.10 10.98
CA ILE A 64 6.92 13.37 10.49
C ILE A 64 5.43 13.22 10.18
N PHE A 65 5.05 12.19 9.44
CA PHE A 65 3.66 11.98 9.01
C PHE A 65 2.69 11.65 10.16
N SER A 66 3.23 11.16 11.28
CA SER A 66 2.44 10.74 12.46
C SER A 66 2.63 11.67 13.66
N ASP A 67 3.33 12.78 13.49
CA ASP A 67 3.55 13.74 14.58
C ASP A 67 2.28 14.53 14.91
N ASP A 68 2.17 15.00 16.15
CA ASP A 68 1.01 15.78 16.65
C ASP A 68 0.77 17.05 15.82
N SER A 69 1.82 17.60 15.20
CA SER A 69 1.72 18.73 14.26
C SER A 69 0.84 18.45 13.04
N MET A 70 0.64 17.17 12.69
CA MET A 70 -0.25 16.72 11.62
C MET A 70 -1.72 16.67 12.03
N GLN A 71 -2.07 16.80 13.33
CA GLN A 71 -3.45 16.92 13.83
C GLN A 71 -4.40 15.76 13.48
N GLY A 72 -3.87 14.58 13.14
CA GLY A 72 -4.66 13.43 12.70
C GLY A 72 -5.01 13.48 11.20
N ARG A 73 -5.83 12.53 10.74
CA ARG A 73 -6.12 12.33 9.29
C ARG A 73 -7.59 12.01 9.04
N GLU A 74 -8.48 12.54 9.88
CA GLU A 74 -9.91 12.43 9.65
C GLU A 74 -10.28 13.20 8.37
N ALA A 75 -10.98 12.55 7.44
CA ALA A 75 -11.35 13.14 6.17
C ALA A 75 -12.14 14.44 6.37
N GLY A 76 -11.81 15.48 5.60
CA GLY A 76 -12.44 16.79 5.73
C GLY A 76 -11.90 17.67 6.88
N THR A 77 -10.86 17.24 7.59
CA THR A 77 -10.21 18.08 8.62
C THR A 77 -8.92 18.74 8.10
N ILE A 78 -8.43 19.75 8.84
CA ILE A 78 -7.12 20.38 8.60
C ILE A 78 -5.99 19.34 8.64
N GLY A 79 -6.08 18.37 9.56
CA GLY A 79 -5.06 17.33 9.68
C GLY A 79 -4.98 16.43 8.44
N ASN A 80 -6.15 16.06 7.87
CA ASN A 80 -6.19 15.36 6.59
C ASN A 80 -5.53 16.17 5.47
N PHE A 81 -5.81 17.47 5.36
CA PHE A 81 -5.17 18.31 4.35
C PHE A 81 -3.64 18.37 4.53
N LYS A 82 -3.14 18.49 5.78
CA LYS A 82 -1.71 18.44 6.08
C LYS A 82 -1.08 17.12 5.64
N GLY A 83 -1.72 15.99 5.99
CA GLY A 83 -1.25 14.66 5.63
C GLY A 83 -1.19 14.46 4.12
N THR A 84 -2.26 14.77 3.39
CA THR A 84 -2.28 14.60 1.92
C THR A 84 -1.30 15.54 1.22
N THR A 85 -1.15 16.78 1.72
CA THR A 85 -0.15 17.74 1.21
C THR A 85 1.28 17.25 1.44
N TYR A 86 1.56 16.66 2.61
CA TYR A 86 2.87 16.07 2.88
C TYR A 86 3.22 14.98 1.86
N ILE A 87 2.28 14.06 1.59
CA ILE A 87 2.48 13.00 0.61
C ILE A 87 2.69 13.58 -0.80
N ALA A 88 1.87 14.54 -1.22
CA ALA A 88 2.04 15.22 -2.52
C ALA A 88 3.44 15.85 -2.67
N ASN A 89 3.97 16.47 -1.61
CA ASN A 89 5.31 17.05 -1.61
C ASN A 89 6.40 15.97 -1.71
N GLU A 90 6.25 14.84 -1.02
CA GLU A 90 7.19 13.71 -1.15
C GLU A 90 7.17 13.11 -2.56
N LEU A 91 5.98 12.98 -3.18
CA LEU A 91 5.82 12.53 -4.56
C LEU A 91 6.48 13.51 -5.56
N LYS A 92 6.33 14.81 -5.33
CA LYS A 92 7.00 15.84 -6.13
C LYS A 92 8.52 15.76 -6.01
N LYS A 93 9.06 15.53 -4.82
CA LYS A 93 10.52 15.41 -4.60
C LYS A 93 11.14 14.24 -5.36
N ILE A 94 10.41 13.14 -5.52
CA ILE A 94 10.88 11.98 -6.30
C ILE A 94 10.61 12.12 -7.81
N GLY A 95 10.09 13.27 -8.25
CA GLY A 95 9.82 13.54 -9.66
C GLY A 95 8.59 12.83 -10.22
N LEU A 96 7.66 12.41 -9.37
CA LEU A 96 6.42 11.78 -9.85
C LEU A 96 5.58 12.83 -10.60
N VAL A 97 5.15 12.49 -11.81
CA VAL A 97 4.24 13.33 -12.59
C VAL A 97 2.85 13.27 -11.95
N PRO A 98 2.20 14.41 -11.68
CA PRO A 98 0.85 14.43 -11.12
C PRO A 98 -0.16 13.79 -12.08
N ALA A 99 -1.06 12.97 -11.54
CA ALA A 99 -2.09 12.23 -12.28
C ALA A 99 -3.49 12.36 -11.65
N GLY A 100 -3.65 13.34 -10.78
CA GLY A 100 -4.93 13.74 -10.20
C GLY A 100 -5.65 14.77 -11.06
N ASP A 101 -6.71 15.34 -10.51
CA ASP A 101 -7.56 16.28 -11.22
C ASP A 101 -6.80 17.59 -11.52
N ASP A 102 -7.02 18.15 -12.71
CA ASP A 102 -6.37 19.37 -13.21
C ASP A 102 -4.83 19.38 -13.10
N GLY A 103 -4.18 18.21 -13.20
CA GLY A 103 -2.72 18.10 -13.10
C GLY A 103 -2.20 18.21 -11.67
N THR A 104 -3.03 17.90 -10.67
CA THR A 104 -2.64 17.83 -9.26
C THR A 104 -2.26 16.41 -8.84
N TYR A 105 -1.82 16.21 -7.59
CA TYR A 105 -1.66 14.88 -6.99
C TYR A 105 -2.94 14.39 -6.29
N PHE A 106 -4.03 15.17 -6.39
CA PHE A 106 -5.24 14.95 -5.61
C PHE A 106 -6.38 14.46 -6.50
N ARG A 107 -7.24 13.62 -5.91
CA ARG A 107 -8.54 13.30 -6.46
C ARG A 107 -9.60 14.07 -5.69
N ALA A 108 -10.51 14.71 -6.39
CA ALA A 108 -11.67 15.39 -5.84
C ALA A 108 -12.54 14.34 -5.13
N SER A 109 -12.52 14.39 -3.80
CA SER A 109 -13.52 13.76 -2.96
C SER A 109 -14.78 14.63 -2.97
N VAL A 110 -15.97 14.02 -3.03
CA VAL A 110 -17.28 14.69 -3.19
C VAL A 110 -17.62 15.73 -2.10
N SER A 111 -16.83 15.84 -1.03
CA SER A 111 -16.96 16.85 0.03
C SER A 111 -15.90 17.97 -0.02
N ALA A 112 -15.16 18.11 -1.13
CA ALA A 112 -14.02 19.03 -1.26
C ALA A 112 -14.38 20.52 -1.37
N ASP A 113 -15.60 20.93 -1.04
CA ASP A 113 -15.93 22.33 -0.70
C ASP A 113 -15.48 22.65 0.74
N ILE A 114 -14.21 22.38 1.04
CA ILE A 114 -13.55 23.01 2.18
C ILE A 114 -12.69 24.10 1.59
N PRO A 115 -13.23 25.32 1.43
CA PRO A 115 -12.43 26.43 0.96
C PRO A 115 -11.30 26.61 1.97
N LEU A 116 -10.08 26.68 1.45
CA LEU A 116 -8.90 27.09 2.18
C LEU A 116 -9.24 28.38 2.95
N CYS A 117 -9.53 28.24 4.25
CA CYS A 117 -9.93 29.34 5.14
C CYS A 117 -11.02 30.29 4.60
N SER A 118 -12.30 29.97 4.81
CA SER A 118 -13.27 31.01 5.18
C SER A 118 -14.18 30.54 6.31
N TYR A 119 -13.86 31.00 7.52
CA TYR A 119 -14.78 31.49 8.54
C TYR A 119 -16.28 31.09 8.43
N VAL A 120 -16.74 30.35 9.45
CA VAL A 120 -18.08 30.35 10.06
C VAL A 120 -19.22 31.01 9.27
N ARG A 121 -20.24 30.21 8.92
CA ARG A 121 -21.64 30.61 9.05
C ARG A 121 -22.37 29.64 9.99
N VAL A 122 -22.38 29.97 11.27
CA VAL A 122 -23.56 29.69 12.11
C VAL A 122 -24.59 30.74 11.68
N SER A 123 -25.37 30.43 10.65
CA SER A 123 -26.50 31.26 10.25
C SER A 123 -27.72 30.74 10.98
N GLY A 124 -28.33 31.62 11.77
CA GLY A 124 -29.40 31.32 12.72
C GLY A 124 -30.56 30.52 12.12
N ILE A 125 -30.97 29.52 12.90
CA ILE A 125 -32.33 29.01 12.91
C ILE A 125 -33.16 30.02 13.71
N HIS A 126 -34.00 30.76 12.98
CA HIS A 126 -35.23 31.33 13.52
C HIS A 126 -36.26 30.22 13.69
#